data_AF-A0AAW8JB53-F1
#
_entry.id   AF-A0AAW8JB53-F1
#
_cell.length_a   1.000
_cell.length_b   1.000
_cell.length_c   1.000
_cell.angle_alpha   90.00
_cell.angle_beta   90.00
_cell.angle_gamma   90.00
#
_symmetry.space_group_name_H-M   'P 1'
#
loop_
_entity.id
_entity.type
_entity.pdbx_description
1 polymer ?
#
loop_
_entity_poly.entity_id
_entity_poly.type
_entity_poly.pdbx_seq_one_letter_code
_entity_poly.pdbx_strand_id
1 'polypeptide(L)'
;MAVDKDRYKALYEYQKAQFDDEKTRYSKLEDKAAKYLTFLTIIISAYILLVSKFISASDDIYCLTYAIIIFFIILTFFSFCSAWFSIFKSLKLQKIKKMSADAELIEFFEAHELPSVYLGLAENYSEVIEWYRIKNDDKTTLMQKGYKEILHTAIFFIISIFIIFLTEVA
;
A
#
# COMPACT_ATOMS: atom_id res chain seq x y z
N MET A 1 -15.33 31.40 -33.80
CA MET A 1 -14.35 30.33 -34.11
C MET A 1 -15.09 29.02 -33.91
N ALA A 2 -15.38 28.26 -34.97
CA ALA A 2 -16.20 27.05 -34.84
C ALA A 2 -15.46 26.05 -33.93
N VAL A 3 -16.01 25.83 -32.75
CA VAL A 3 -15.43 24.99 -31.72
C VAL A 3 -15.55 23.55 -32.22
N ASP A 4 -14.41 22.91 -32.51
CA ASP A 4 -14.37 21.55 -33.08
C ASP A 4 -14.86 20.54 -32.03
N LYS A 5 -16.15 20.24 -32.11
CA LYS A 5 -16.89 19.36 -31.19
C LYS A 5 -16.23 17.99 -31.07
N ASP A 6 -15.77 17.42 -32.18
CA ASP A 6 -15.21 16.07 -32.20
C ASP A 6 -13.83 16.05 -31.53
N ARG A 7 -13.04 17.12 -31.71
CA ARG A 7 -11.77 17.31 -30.99
C ARG A 7 -11.96 17.35 -29.47
N TYR A 8 -12.90 18.14 -28.97
CA TYR A 8 -13.12 18.25 -27.52
C TYR A 8 -13.78 17.01 -26.93
N LYS A 9 -14.66 16.35 -27.69
CA LYS A 9 -15.20 15.05 -27.29
C LYS A 9 -14.09 14.01 -27.13
N ALA A 10 -13.18 13.91 -28.10
CA ALA A 10 -12.04 13.00 -28.02
C ALA A 10 -11.14 13.30 -26.81
N LEU A 11 -10.89 14.59 -26.52
CA LEU A 11 -10.14 15.00 -25.33
C LEU A 11 -10.85 14.58 -24.04
N TYR A 12 -12.16 14.83 -23.92
CA TYR A 12 -12.97 14.41 -22.78
C TYR A 12 -12.92 12.90 -22.56
N GLU A 13 -13.11 12.11 -23.62
CA GLU A 13 -13.09 10.64 -23.55
C GLU A 13 -11.71 10.13 -23.11
N TYR A 14 -10.64 10.72 -23.66
CA TYR A 14 -9.27 10.40 -23.24
C TYR A 14 -9.04 10.71 -21.75
N GLN A 15 -9.44 11.90 -21.29
CA GLN A 15 -9.27 12.29 -19.88
C GLN A 15 -10.10 11.41 -18.95
N LYS A 16 -11.33 11.07 -19.32
CA LYS A 16 -12.15 10.14 -18.55
C LYS A 16 -11.48 8.76 -18.41
N ALA A 17 -10.92 8.23 -19.50
CA ALA A 17 -10.21 6.96 -19.47
C ALA A 17 -8.95 7.01 -18.57
N GLN A 18 -8.19 8.11 -18.61
CA GLN A 18 -7.03 8.32 -17.72
C GLN A 18 -7.45 8.41 -16.25
N PHE A 19 -8.56 9.09 -15.95
CA PHE A 19 -9.12 9.14 -14.61
C PHE A 19 -9.49 7.76 -14.08
N ASP A 20 -10.18 6.95 -14.89
CA ASP A 20 -10.57 5.59 -14.49
C ASP A 20 -9.35 4.69 -14.26
N ASP A 21 -8.27 4.85 -15.05
CA ASP A 21 -7.02 4.13 -14.85
C ASP A 21 -6.32 4.53 -13.55
N GLU A 22 -6.15 5.83 -13.27
CA GLU A 22 -5.50 6.30 -12.03
C GLU A 22 -6.30 5.94 -10.77
N LYS A 23 -7.63 5.99 -10.85
CA LYS A 23 -8.53 5.50 -9.79
C LYS A 23 -8.37 3.99 -9.57
N THR A 24 -8.30 3.22 -10.66
CA THR A 24 -8.07 1.78 -10.60
C THR A 24 -6.70 1.45 -10.00
N ARG A 25 -5.66 2.20 -10.37
CA ARG A 25 -4.32 2.07 -9.80
C ARG A 25 -4.32 2.33 -8.29
N TYR A 26 -5.06 3.33 -7.81
CA TYR A 26 -5.23 3.59 -6.38
C TYR A 26 -5.80 2.38 -5.64
N SER A 27 -6.90 1.82 -6.15
CA SER A 27 -7.53 0.62 -5.59
C SER A 27 -6.58 -0.58 -5.57
N LYS A 28 -5.87 -0.83 -6.69
CA LYS A 28 -4.90 -1.92 -6.79
C LYS A 28 -3.75 -1.79 -5.78
N LEU A 29 -3.31 -0.57 -5.47
CA LEU A 29 -2.30 -0.33 -4.45
C LEU A 29 -2.84 -0.65 -3.04
N GLU A 30 -4.10 -0.32 -2.74
CA GLU A 30 -4.74 -0.72 -1.47
C GLU A 30 -4.85 -2.23 -1.34
N ASP A 31 -5.34 -2.90 -2.37
CA ASP A 31 -5.48 -4.35 -2.36
C ASP A 31 -4.14 -5.05 -2.15
N LYS A 32 -3.08 -4.54 -2.78
CA LYS A 32 -1.73 -5.07 -2.65
C LYS A 32 -1.14 -4.82 -1.25
N ALA A 33 -1.33 -3.63 -0.70
CA ALA A 33 -0.90 -3.30 0.67
C ALA A 33 -1.64 -4.16 1.71
N ALA A 34 -2.96 -4.35 1.54
CA ALA A 34 -3.78 -5.21 2.40
C ALA A 34 -3.29 -6.66 2.37
N LYS A 35 -3.01 -7.20 1.18
CA LYS A 35 -2.43 -8.55 1.02
C LYS A 35 -1.10 -8.69 1.75
N TYR A 36 -0.19 -7.71 1.60
CA TYR A 36 1.09 -7.73 2.32
C TYR A 36 0.89 -7.72 3.83
N LEU A 37 -0.04 -6.91 4.34
CA LEU A 37 -0.35 -6.87 5.76
C LEU A 37 -0.90 -8.21 6.26
N THR A 38 -1.82 -8.82 5.51
CA THR A 38 -2.38 -10.14 5.85
C THR A 38 -1.30 -11.21 5.91
N PHE A 39 -0.45 -11.32 4.89
CA PHE A 39 0.64 -12.29 4.89
C PHE A 39 1.62 -12.06 6.05
N LEU A 40 1.97 -10.80 6.31
CA LEU A 40 2.86 -10.44 7.41
C LEU A 40 2.26 -10.84 8.77
N THR A 41 0.97 -10.58 9.00
CA THR A 41 0.28 -10.99 10.23
C THR A 41 0.26 -12.51 10.40
N ILE A 42 0.01 -13.27 9.34
CA ILE A 42 0.05 -14.75 9.40
C ILE A 42 1.45 -15.25 9.80
N ILE A 43 2.50 -14.69 9.18
CA ILE A 43 3.89 -15.07 9.47
C ILE A 43 4.26 -14.70 10.91
N ILE A 44 3.87 -13.51 11.39
CA ILE A 44 4.10 -13.08 12.79
C ILE A 44 3.45 -14.08 13.75
N SER A 45 2.20 -14.48 13.52
CA SER A 45 1.51 -15.44 14.38
C SER A 45 2.22 -16.80 14.40
N ALA A 46 2.61 -17.32 13.24
CA ALA A 46 3.37 -18.57 13.15
C ALA A 46 4.72 -18.48 13.88
N TYR A 47 5.41 -17.36 13.74
CA TYR A 47 6.68 -17.10 14.41
C TYR A 47 6.54 -17.04 15.93
N ILE A 48 5.51 -16.37 16.46
CA ILE A 48 5.23 -16.32 17.91
C ILE A 48 5.00 -17.73 18.46
N LEU A 49 4.27 -18.59 17.75
CA LEU A 49 4.06 -19.99 18.17
C LEU A 49 5.38 -20.79 18.20
N LEU A 50 6.23 -20.62 17.20
CA LEU A 50 7.55 -21.27 17.14
C LEU A 50 8.42 -20.82 18.32
N VAL A 51 8.53 -19.52 18.55
CA VAL A 51 9.29 -18.93 19.66
C VAL A 51 8.76 -19.40 21.01
N SER A 52 7.43 -19.45 21.19
CA SER A 52 6.81 -19.93 22.44
C SER A 52 7.16 -21.39 22.73
N LYS A 53 7.18 -22.25 21.70
CA LYS A 53 7.59 -23.66 21.84
C LYS A 53 9.06 -23.77 22.21
N PHE A 54 9.92 -23.03 21.53
CA PHE A 54 11.35 -22.99 21.83
C PHE A 54 11.62 -22.60 23.29
N ILE A 55 11.02 -21.50 23.76
CA ILE A 55 11.18 -21.02 25.15
C ILE A 55 10.70 -22.06 26.17
N SER A 56 9.68 -22.85 25.83
CA SER A 56 9.14 -23.89 26.72
C SER A 56 9.99 -25.17 26.73
N ALA A 57 10.86 -25.37 25.74
CA ALA A 57 11.72 -26.56 25.61
C ALA A 57 13.19 -26.28 25.98
N SER A 58 13.55 -25.04 26.32
CA SER A 58 14.93 -24.57 26.42
C SER A 58 15.61 -24.80 27.79
N ASP A 59 15.24 -25.85 28.52
CA ASP A 59 15.67 -26.04 29.92
C ASP A 59 17.19 -26.27 30.10
N ASP A 60 17.90 -26.76 29.06
CA ASP A 60 19.31 -27.16 29.15
C ASP A 60 20.28 -26.37 28.22
N ILE A 61 19.88 -25.18 27.74
CA ILE A 61 20.73 -24.37 26.83
C ILE A 61 21.78 -23.56 27.60
N TYR A 62 23.04 -23.60 27.14
CA TYR A 62 24.11 -22.74 27.68
C TYR A 62 23.71 -21.25 27.67
N CYS A 63 23.94 -20.57 28.80
CA CYS A 63 23.51 -19.19 29.07
C CYS A 63 23.89 -18.19 27.95
N LEU A 64 25.11 -18.27 27.39
CA LEU A 64 25.54 -17.38 26.31
C LEU A 64 24.78 -17.62 25.00
N THR A 65 24.61 -18.89 24.61
CA THR A 65 23.85 -19.28 23.41
C THR A 65 22.39 -18.85 23.53
N TYR A 66 21.79 -19.08 24.69
CA TYR A 66 20.42 -18.66 24.97
C TYR A 66 20.25 -17.13 24.86
N ALA A 67 21.19 -16.34 25.42
CA ALA A 67 21.16 -14.88 25.32
C ALA A 67 21.23 -14.38 23.86
N ILE A 68 22.07 -15.01 23.02
CA ILE A 68 22.18 -14.68 21.59
C ILE A 68 20.85 -14.98 20.86
N ILE A 69 20.22 -16.12 21.15
CA ILE A 69 18.95 -16.49 20.54
C ILE A 69 17.85 -15.49 20.91
N ILE A 70 17.72 -15.16 22.19
CA ILE A 70 16.74 -14.18 22.67
C ILE A 70 16.98 -12.82 22.01
N PHE A 71 18.24 -12.40 21.85
CA PHE A 71 18.56 -11.16 21.14
C PHE A 71 18.04 -11.16 19.70
N PHE A 72 18.27 -12.24 18.93
CA PHE A 72 17.76 -12.35 17.56
C PHE A 72 16.24 -12.45 17.50
N ILE A 73 15.60 -13.10 18.48
CA ILE A 73 14.14 -13.17 18.57
C ILE A 73 13.54 -11.77 18.74
N ILE A 74 14.09 -10.99 19.67
CA ILE A 74 13.67 -9.61 19.93
C ILE A 74 13.90 -8.74 18.70
N LEU A 75 15.07 -8.85 18.06
CA LEU A 75 15.40 -8.08 16.86
C LEU A 75 14.43 -8.39 15.71
N THR A 76 14.13 -9.67 15.50
CA THR A 76 13.16 -10.13 14.48
C THR A 76 11.76 -9.59 14.78
N PHE A 77 11.33 -9.62 16.04
CA PHE A 77 10.04 -9.08 16.45
C PHE A 77 9.92 -7.56 16.19
N PHE A 78 10.93 -6.78 16.55
CA PHE A 78 10.96 -5.35 16.23
C PHE A 78 10.93 -5.08 14.72
N SER A 79 11.63 -5.89 13.94
CA SER A 79 11.61 -5.79 12.47
C SER A 79 10.21 -6.08 11.91
N PHE A 80 9.52 -7.11 12.43
CA PHE A 80 8.13 -7.38 12.08
C PHE A 80 7.21 -6.20 12.40
N CYS A 81 7.32 -5.62 13.60
CA CYS A 81 6.53 -4.45 13.99
C CYS A 81 6.79 -3.24 13.08
N SER A 82 8.06 -2.98 12.72
CA SER A 82 8.42 -1.90 11.79
C SER A 82 7.76 -2.13 10.43
N ALA A 83 7.96 -3.30 9.83
CA ALA A 83 7.39 -3.65 8.52
C ALA A 83 5.86 -3.54 8.53
N TRP A 84 5.23 -4.01 9.61
CA TRP A 84 3.78 -3.94 9.79
C TRP A 84 3.30 -2.49 9.82
N PHE A 85 3.93 -1.63 10.62
CA PHE A 85 3.57 -0.22 10.72
C PHE A 85 3.78 0.52 9.39
N SER A 86 4.88 0.26 8.68
CA SER A 86 5.18 0.87 7.39
C SER A 86 4.14 0.51 6.32
N ILE A 87 3.71 -0.75 6.25
CA ILE A 87 2.63 -1.17 5.34
C ILE A 87 1.28 -0.60 5.79
N PHE A 88 0.98 -0.65 7.09
CA PHE A 88 -0.28 -0.13 7.62
C PHE A 88 -0.45 1.37 7.32
N LYS A 89 0.63 2.15 7.41
CA LYS A 89 0.63 3.58 7.04
C LYS A 89 0.23 3.81 5.58
N SER A 90 0.55 2.90 4.68
CA SER A 90 0.13 2.98 3.27
C SER A 90 -1.38 2.77 3.08
N LEU A 91 -2.07 2.12 4.03
CA LEU A 91 -3.52 1.88 4.01
C LEU A 91 -4.34 2.98 4.68
N LYS A 92 -3.71 4.10 5.06
CA LYS A 92 -4.41 5.20 5.73
C LYS A 92 -5.59 5.68 4.87
N LEU A 93 -6.80 5.64 5.44
CA LEU A 93 -8.01 6.20 4.84
C LEU A 93 -7.80 7.68 4.51
N GLN A 94 -8.03 8.02 3.25
CA GLN A 94 -7.93 9.38 2.74
C GLN A 94 -9.24 9.78 2.08
N LYS A 95 -9.58 11.08 2.16
CA LYS A 95 -10.71 11.63 1.41
C LYS A 95 -10.36 11.55 -0.08
N ILE A 96 -11.15 10.80 -0.84
CA ILE A 96 -10.98 10.64 -2.28
C ILE A 96 -11.64 11.81 -3.01
N LYS A 97 -10.90 12.50 -3.90
CA LYS A 97 -11.48 13.54 -4.76
C LYS A 97 -12.44 12.86 -5.74
N LYS A 98 -13.68 13.35 -5.79
CA LYS A 98 -14.74 12.87 -6.69
C LYS A 98 -15.00 13.94 -7.75
N MET A 99 -15.47 13.51 -8.93
CA MET A 99 -16.02 14.45 -9.90
C MET A 99 -17.27 15.10 -9.32
N SER A 100 -17.50 16.36 -9.65
CA SER A 100 -18.74 17.04 -9.27
C SER A 100 -19.93 16.34 -9.91
N ALA A 101 -21.03 16.29 -9.18
CA ALA A 101 -22.31 15.72 -9.62
C ALA A 101 -23.48 16.50 -8.98
N ASP A 102 -23.24 17.76 -8.69
CA ASP A 102 -24.13 18.70 -8.03
C ASP A 102 -24.95 19.51 -9.06
N ALA A 103 -25.89 20.30 -8.53
CA ALA A 103 -26.74 21.16 -9.33
C ALA A 103 -25.93 22.16 -10.19
N GLU A 104 -24.77 22.62 -9.69
CA GLU A 104 -23.86 23.50 -10.44
C GLU A 104 -23.39 22.85 -11.75
N LEU A 105 -23.11 21.55 -11.75
CA LEU A 105 -22.76 20.83 -12.97
C LEU A 105 -23.94 20.76 -13.95
N ILE A 106 -25.16 20.59 -13.45
CA ILE A 106 -26.37 20.54 -14.30
C ILE A 106 -26.59 21.91 -14.94
N GLU A 107 -26.52 22.98 -14.15
CA GLU A 107 -26.63 24.36 -14.64
C GLU A 107 -25.53 24.69 -15.67
N PHE A 108 -24.29 24.21 -15.45
CA PHE A 108 -23.20 24.37 -16.40
C PHE A 108 -23.52 23.72 -17.77
N PHE A 109 -24.15 22.53 -17.76
CA PHE A 109 -24.57 21.84 -19.00
C PHE A 109 -25.71 22.58 -19.72
N GLU A 110 -26.64 23.18 -18.99
CA GLU A 110 -27.75 23.95 -19.56
C GLU A 110 -27.30 25.30 -20.11
N ALA A 111 -26.30 25.93 -19.49
CA ALA A 111 -25.83 27.27 -19.83
C ALA A 111 -24.82 27.33 -20.98
N HIS A 112 -24.19 26.21 -21.37
CA HIS A 112 -23.08 26.21 -22.34
C HIS A 112 -23.31 25.28 -23.52
N GLU A 113 -22.72 25.63 -24.67
CA GLU A 113 -22.70 24.74 -25.83
C GLU A 113 -21.89 23.46 -25.51
N LEU A 114 -22.34 22.34 -26.09
CA LEU A 114 -21.76 21.01 -25.86
C LEU A 114 -20.21 20.94 -26.02
N PRO A 115 -19.57 21.62 -26.99
CA PRO A 115 -18.10 21.63 -27.07
C PRO A 115 -17.42 22.28 -25.86
N SER A 116 -17.99 23.36 -25.32
CA SER A 116 -17.51 24.01 -24.10
C SER A 116 -17.72 23.13 -22.87
N VAL A 117 -18.83 22.38 -22.84
CA VAL A 117 -19.08 21.38 -21.80
C VAL A 117 -18.01 20.28 -21.82
N TYR A 118 -17.68 19.74 -23.00
CA TYR A 118 -16.62 18.74 -23.13
C TYR A 118 -15.27 19.27 -22.65
N LEU A 119 -14.92 20.50 -23.01
CA LEU A 119 -13.68 21.12 -22.56
C LEU A 119 -13.65 21.28 -21.04
N GLY A 120 -14.71 21.84 -20.43
CA GLY A 120 -14.78 22.01 -18.98
C GLY A 120 -14.73 20.70 -18.21
N LEU A 121 -15.38 19.64 -18.72
CA LEU A 121 -15.28 18.30 -18.14
C LEU A 121 -13.86 17.73 -18.25
N ALA A 122 -13.20 17.92 -19.40
CA ALA A 122 -11.82 17.48 -19.59
C ALA A 122 -10.84 18.17 -18.63
N GLU A 123 -11.03 19.47 -18.40
CA GLU A 123 -10.26 20.25 -17.41
C GLU A 123 -10.50 19.74 -15.99
N ASN A 124 -11.76 19.53 -15.61
CA ASN A 124 -12.12 18.96 -14.31
C ASN A 124 -11.49 17.57 -14.10
N TYR A 125 -11.52 16.70 -15.12
CA TYR A 125 -10.83 15.41 -15.05
C TYR A 125 -9.32 15.58 -14.88
N SER A 126 -8.69 16.50 -15.61
CA SER A 126 -7.26 16.77 -15.52
C SER A 126 -6.84 17.12 -14.08
N GLU A 127 -7.61 17.96 -13.39
CA GLU A 127 -7.32 18.29 -11.99
C GLU A 127 -7.45 17.09 -11.05
N VAL A 128 -8.46 16.25 -11.26
CA VAL A 128 -8.70 15.08 -10.41
C VAL A 128 -7.66 14.00 -10.68
N ILE A 129 -7.25 13.81 -11.94
CA ILE A 129 -6.14 12.93 -12.34
C ILE A 129 -4.87 13.33 -11.62
N GLU A 130 -4.52 14.62 -11.62
CA GLU A 130 -3.31 15.10 -10.96
C GLU A 130 -3.34 14.81 -9.44
N TRP A 131 -4.50 15.01 -8.81
CA TRP A 131 -4.68 14.62 -7.42
C TRP A 131 -4.44 13.11 -7.20
N TYR A 132 -4.99 12.24 -8.05
CA TYR A 132 -4.76 10.80 -7.96
C TYR A 132 -3.30 10.42 -8.19
N ARG A 133 -2.61 11.07 -9.14
CA ARG A 133 -1.19 10.82 -9.43
C ARG A 133 -0.32 11.08 -8.21
N ILE A 134 -0.50 12.25 -7.58
CA ILE A 134 0.23 12.61 -6.35
C ILE A 134 -0.05 11.58 -5.26
N LYS A 135 -1.32 11.18 -5.07
CA LYS A 135 -1.70 10.21 -4.03
C LYS A 135 -1.21 8.79 -4.32
N ASN A 136 -1.22 8.37 -5.58
CA ASN A 136 -0.68 7.09 -6.03
C ASN A 136 0.84 7.04 -5.83
N ASP A 137 1.54 8.14 -6.08
CA ASP A 137 2.99 8.24 -5.86
C ASP A 137 3.36 8.22 -4.38
N ASP A 138 2.67 9.03 -3.55
CA ASP A 138 2.79 9.00 -2.09
C ASP A 138 2.65 7.57 -1.55
N LYS A 139 1.60 6.86 -2.00
CA LYS A 139 1.28 5.50 -1.57
C LYS A 139 2.31 4.49 -2.08
N THR A 140 2.73 4.62 -3.34
CA THR A 140 3.77 3.77 -3.94
C THR A 140 5.07 3.88 -3.16
N THR A 141 5.48 5.09 -2.79
CA THR A 141 6.71 5.34 -2.00
C THR A 141 6.61 4.69 -0.61
N LEU A 142 5.47 4.83 0.07
CA LEU A 142 5.23 4.17 1.37
C LEU A 142 5.26 2.63 1.24
N MET A 143 4.62 2.09 0.20
CA MET A 143 4.61 0.65 -0.06
C MET A 143 6.01 0.11 -0.39
N GLN A 144 6.81 0.84 -1.16
CA GLN A 144 8.20 0.48 -1.45
C GLN A 144 9.05 0.46 -0.17
N LYS A 145 8.85 1.44 0.72
CA LYS A 145 9.50 1.45 2.03
C LYS A 145 9.11 0.22 2.85
N GLY A 146 7.81 -0.06 2.98
CA GLY A 146 7.32 -1.23 3.70
C GLY A 146 7.82 -2.55 3.11
N TYR A 147 7.90 -2.66 1.78
CA TYR A 147 8.46 -3.85 1.12
C TYR A 147 9.94 -4.04 1.44
N LYS A 148 10.74 -2.96 1.47
CA LYS A 148 12.14 -3.05 1.91
C LYS A 148 12.24 -3.53 3.36
N GLU A 149 11.38 -3.06 4.26
CA GLU A 149 11.35 -3.54 5.65
C GLU A 149 10.93 -5.00 5.76
N ILE A 150 10.01 -5.47 4.92
CA ILE A 150 9.65 -6.90 4.82
C ILE A 150 10.89 -7.73 4.43
N LEU A 151 11.69 -7.29 3.45
CA LEU A 151 12.91 -8.01 3.06
C LEU A 151 13.93 -8.11 4.20
N HIS A 152 14.17 -7.03 4.93
CA HIS A 152 15.05 -7.05 6.11
C HIS A 152 14.52 -8.00 7.19
N THR A 153 13.21 -7.95 7.43
CA THR A 153 12.53 -8.84 8.37
C THR A 153 12.67 -10.31 7.98
N ALA A 154 12.55 -10.62 6.69
CA ALA A 154 12.72 -11.98 6.19
C ALA A 154 14.13 -12.53 6.46
N ILE A 155 15.17 -11.68 6.32
CA ILE A 155 16.55 -12.07 6.64
C ILE A 155 16.69 -12.40 8.14
N PHE A 156 16.22 -11.51 9.03
CA PHE A 156 16.27 -11.76 10.47
C PHE A 156 15.47 -12.99 10.90
N PHE A 157 14.30 -13.18 10.29
CA PHE A 157 13.47 -14.36 10.50
C PHE A 157 14.19 -15.66 10.13
N ILE A 158 14.84 -15.72 8.96
CA ILE A 158 15.60 -16.91 8.53
C ILE A 158 16.76 -17.18 9.49
N ILE A 159 17.52 -16.14 9.88
CA ILE A 159 18.63 -16.28 10.82
C ILE A 159 18.10 -16.79 12.17
N SER A 160 17.02 -16.22 12.69
CA SER A 160 16.44 -16.63 13.97
C SER A 160 15.97 -18.08 13.95
N ILE A 161 15.28 -18.52 12.88
CA ILE A 161 14.86 -19.91 12.73
C ILE A 161 16.06 -20.84 12.64
N PHE A 162 17.08 -20.47 11.87
CA PHE A 162 18.26 -21.29 11.70
C PHE A 162 18.99 -21.52 13.03
N ILE A 163 19.15 -20.48 13.85
CA ILE A 163 19.81 -20.62 15.17
C ILE A 163 18.95 -21.49 16.10
N ILE A 164 17.62 -21.29 16.14
CA ILE A 164 16.70 -22.13 16.94
C ILE A 164 16.81 -23.60 16.52
N PHE A 165 16.82 -23.87 15.21
CA PHE A 165 16.93 -25.23 14.69
C PHE A 165 18.25 -25.90 15.07
N LEU A 166 19.38 -25.17 15.00
CA LEU A 166 20.66 -25.71 15.41
C LEU A 166 20.68 -26.14 16.88
N THR A 167 19.93 -25.46 17.75
CA THR A 167 19.84 -25.82 19.17
C THR A 167 18.90 -26.98 19.49
N GLU A 168 17.95 -27.32 18.62
CA GLU A 168 17.14 -28.54 18.80
C GLU A 168 17.83 -29.80 18.25
N VAL A 169 18.77 -29.64 17.31
CA VAL A 169 19.49 -30.76 16.67
C VAL A 169 20.81 -31.09 17.39
N ALA A 170 21.39 -30.15 18.13
CA ALA A 170 22.62 -30.32 18.90
C ALA A 170 22.34 -30.87 20.31
#